data_AF-A0A3D1PQN1-F1
#
_entry.id   AF-A0A3D1PQN1-F1
#
_cell.length_a   1.000
_cell.length_b   1.000
_cell.length_c   1.000
_cell.angle_alpha   90.00
_cell.angle_beta   90.00
_cell.angle_gamma   90.00
#
_symmetry.space_group_name_H-M   'P 1'
#
loop_
_entity.id
_entity.type
_entity.pdbx_description
1 polymer ?
#
loop_
_entity_poly.entity_id
_entity_poly.type
_entity_poly.pdbx_seq_one_letter_code
_entity_poly.pdbx_strand_id
1 'polypeptide(L)'
;ISSGTAQLPPISPETPDHLIGRNTVECLNNGVMFGTAAMLDGLAARVEAELGEPLTVVATGGLAPCIMPCCTRKVIYDSDLLFKGLAILYSKNAE
;
A
#
# COMPACT_ATOMS: atom_id res chain seq x y z
N ILE A 1 3.06 7.61 14.50
CA ILE A 1 2.35 7.58 15.81
C ILE A 1 3.30 7.58 17.00
N SER A 2 4.45 6.89 16.95
CA SER A 2 5.44 6.88 18.04
C SER A 2 5.88 8.28 18.51
N SER A 3 6.14 9.21 17.58
CA SER A 3 6.56 10.59 17.92
C SER A 3 5.52 11.42 18.67
N GLY A 4 4.24 11.06 18.60
CA GLY A 4 3.14 11.78 19.26
C GLY A 4 2.65 11.13 20.56
N THR A 5 3.37 10.12 21.07
CA THR A 5 2.93 9.31 22.21
C THR A 5 4.09 9.00 23.15
N ALA A 6 3.84 8.93 24.45
CA ALA A 6 4.90 8.78 25.45
C ALA A 6 5.58 7.39 25.48
N GLN A 7 4.90 6.32 25.07
CA GLN A 7 5.36 4.93 25.30
C GLN A 7 5.32 4.03 24.06
N LEU A 8 4.90 4.53 22.89
CA LEU A 8 4.90 3.67 21.69
C LEU A 8 6.29 3.64 21.07
N PRO A 9 6.87 2.44 20.87
CA PRO A 9 8.17 2.31 20.22
C PRO A 9 8.06 2.70 18.74
N PRO A 10 9.17 3.18 18.12
CA PRO A 10 9.25 3.24 16.67
C PRO A 10 9.14 1.82 16.10
N ILE A 11 8.46 1.70 14.96
CA ILE A 11 8.34 0.44 14.23
C ILE A 11 8.79 0.63 12.78
N SER A 12 9.37 -0.42 12.21
CA SER A 12 9.61 -0.53 10.77
C SER A 12 8.51 -1.42 10.21
N PRO A 13 7.63 -0.91 9.33
CA PRO A 13 6.56 -1.72 8.76
C PRO A 13 7.10 -2.94 8.02
N GLU A 14 6.55 -4.11 8.35
CA GLU A 14 6.90 -5.39 7.74
C GLU A 14 5.63 -6.23 7.51
N THR A 15 5.70 -7.19 6.60
CA THR A 15 4.55 -8.05 6.28
C THR A 15 4.14 -8.85 7.52
N PRO A 16 2.91 -8.68 8.04
CA PRO A 16 2.45 -9.39 9.23
C PRO A 16 1.95 -10.80 8.91
N ASP A 17 2.21 -11.77 9.79
CA ASP A 17 1.73 -13.15 9.67
C ASP A 17 0.25 -13.31 10.09
N HIS A 18 -0.23 -12.43 10.99
CA HIS A 18 -1.59 -12.46 11.54
C HIS A 18 -2.09 -11.04 11.82
N LEU A 19 -3.42 -10.87 11.87
CA LEU A 19 -4.03 -9.55 12.12
C LEU A 19 -3.94 -9.12 13.59
N ILE A 20 -4.35 -9.98 14.52
CA ILE A 20 -4.45 -9.63 15.95
C ILE A 20 -3.09 -9.73 16.63
N GLY A 21 -2.46 -8.59 16.88
CA GLY A 21 -1.16 -8.52 17.55
C GLY A 21 -1.22 -8.97 19.02
N ARG A 22 -0.13 -9.54 19.51
CA ARG A 22 0.00 -10.08 20.88
C ARG A 22 0.83 -9.20 21.81
N ASN A 23 1.44 -8.16 21.27
CA ASN A 23 2.21 -7.16 22.00
C ASN A 23 2.09 -5.81 21.30
N THR A 24 2.58 -4.75 21.94
CA THR A 24 2.47 -3.38 21.41
C THR A 24 3.08 -3.23 20.03
N VAL A 25 4.24 -3.84 19.75
CA VAL A 25 4.91 -3.73 18.45
C VAL A 25 4.08 -4.40 17.36
N GLU A 26 3.61 -5.62 17.59
CA GLU A 26 2.74 -6.33 16.65
C GLU A 26 1.43 -5.58 16.41
N CYS A 27 0.77 -5.08 17.46
CA CYS A 27 -0.47 -4.31 17.32
C CYS A 27 -0.27 -3.06 16.44
N LEU A 28 0.85 -2.36 16.58
CA LEU A 28 1.18 -1.20 15.76
C LEU A 28 1.48 -1.60 14.31
N ASN A 29 2.31 -2.62 14.09
CA ASN A 29 2.67 -3.09 12.76
C ASN A 29 1.45 -3.62 12.01
N ASN A 30 0.72 -4.57 12.61
CA ASN A 30 -0.43 -5.19 11.98
C ASN A 30 -1.53 -4.15 11.70
N GLY A 31 -1.73 -3.22 12.63
CA GLY A 31 -2.69 -2.13 12.47
C GLY A 31 -2.38 -1.23 11.27
N VAL A 32 -1.13 -0.82 11.08
CA VAL A 32 -0.76 0.02 9.93
C VAL A 32 -0.81 -0.77 8.62
N MET A 33 -0.41 -2.05 8.63
CA MET A 33 -0.34 -2.87 7.42
C MET A 33 -1.73 -3.27 6.91
N PHE A 34 -2.53 -3.94 7.76
CA PHE A 34 -3.89 -4.32 7.39
C PHE A 34 -4.83 -3.11 7.30
N GLY A 35 -4.61 -2.07 8.10
CA GLY A 35 -5.36 -0.82 8.01
C GLY A 35 -5.17 -0.16 6.64
N THR A 36 -3.92 -0.05 6.17
CA THR A 36 -3.61 0.49 4.84
C THR A 36 -4.22 -0.38 3.73
N ALA A 37 -4.08 -1.70 3.82
CA ALA A 37 -4.66 -2.62 2.84
C ALA A 37 -6.20 -2.49 2.77
N ALA A 38 -6.88 -2.45 3.91
CA ALA A 38 -8.33 -2.26 3.97
C ALA A 38 -8.77 -0.89 3.42
N MET A 39 -8.00 0.18 3.66
CA MET A 39 -8.26 1.49 3.07
C MET A 39 -8.13 1.46 1.54
N LEU A 40 -7.08 0.84 1.00
CA LEU A 40 -6.89 0.69 -0.44
C LEU A 40 -8.03 -0.10 -1.07
N ASP A 41 -8.36 -1.26 -0.50
CA ASP A 41 -9.45 -2.11 -0.98
C ASP A 41 -10.80 -1.41 -0.94
N GLY A 42 -11.08 -0.72 0.16
CA GLY A 42 -12.32 0.00 0.37
C GLY A 42 -12.47 1.21 -0.55
N LEU A 43 -11.39 1.94 -0.84
CA LEU A 43 -11.42 3.05 -1.78
C LEU A 43 -11.62 2.56 -3.20
N ALA A 44 -10.87 1.54 -3.63
CA ALA A 44 -11.00 0.99 -4.98
C ALA A 44 -12.42 0.42 -5.21
N ALA A 45 -13.02 -0.25 -4.23
CA ALA A 45 -14.40 -0.74 -4.34
C ALA A 45 -15.43 0.38 -4.49
N ARG A 46 -15.23 1.53 -3.83
CA ARG A 46 -16.10 2.71 -3.96
C ARG A 46 -15.98 3.33 -5.35
N VAL A 47 -14.76 3.41 -5.88
CA VAL A 47 -14.50 3.93 -7.23
C VAL A 47 -15.09 3.00 -8.29
N GLU A 48 -14.95 1.68 -8.15
CA GLU A 48 -15.58 0.68 -9.03
C GLU A 48 -17.10 0.82 -9.04
N ALA A 49 -17.72 1.05 -7.87
CA ALA A 49 -19.15 1.27 -7.76
C ALA A 49 -19.63 2.56 -8.45
N GLU A 50 -18.81 3.61 -8.45
CA GLU A 50 -19.11 4.88 -9.11
C GLU A 50 -18.89 4.82 -10.63
N LEU A 51 -17.81 4.17 -11.09
CA LEU A 51 -17.50 4.02 -12.51
C LEU A 51 -18.37 2.96 -13.21
N GLY A 52 -18.85 1.95 -12.47
CA GLY A 52 -19.61 0.82 -13.03
C GLY A 52 -18.72 -0.21 -13.75
N GLU A 53 -17.41 -0.14 -13.61
CA GLU A 53 -16.44 -1.06 -14.21
C GLU A 53 -15.31 -1.43 -13.24
N PRO A 54 -14.67 -2.60 -13.41
CA PRO A 54 -13.58 -3.03 -12.54
C PRO A 54 -12.32 -2.19 -12.75
N LEU A 55 -11.59 -1.93 -11.67
CA LEU A 55 -10.32 -1.19 -11.72
C LEU A 55 -9.13 -2.11 -11.95
N THR A 56 -8.17 -1.61 -12.73
CA THR A 56 -6.80 -2.13 -12.67
C THR A 56 -6.05 -1.41 -11.55
N VAL A 57 -5.78 -2.11 -10.45
CA VAL A 57 -5.05 -1.55 -9.31
C VAL A 57 -3.56 -1.83 -9.44
N VAL A 58 -2.76 -0.76 -9.51
CA VAL A 58 -1.30 -0.81 -9.59
C VAL A 58 -0.71 -0.16 -8.34
N ALA A 59 0.24 -0.84 -7.70
CA ALA A 59 1.02 -0.31 -6.58
C ALA A 59 2.48 -0.14 -6.98
N THR A 60 3.09 0.92 -6.47
CA THR A 60 4.51 1.25 -6.64
C THR A 60 5.09 1.71 -5.31
N GLY A 61 6.41 1.94 -5.26
CA GLY A 61 7.13 2.34 -4.04
C GLY A 61 7.61 1.15 -3.19
N GLY A 62 8.49 1.46 -2.24
CA GLY A 62 9.23 0.43 -1.48
C GLY A 62 8.42 -0.37 -0.47
N LEU A 63 7.31 0.17 0.04
CA LEU A 63 6.45 -0.51 1.02
C LEU A 63 5.33 -1.34 0.37
N ALA A 64 5.10 -1.17 -0.93
CA ALA A 64 4.03 -1.90 -1.62
C ALA A 64 4.18 -3.43 -1.50
N PRO A 65 5.38 -4.04 -1.64
CA PRO A 65 5.56 -5.48 -1.45
C PRO A 65 5.15 -5.99 -0.06
N CYS A 66 5.22 -5.13 0.97
CA CYS A 66 4.83 -5.50 2.33
C CYS A 66 3.31 -5.38 2.56
N ILE A 67 2.66 -4.40 1.92
CA ILE A 67 1.23 -4.11 2.10
C ILE A 67 0.36 -5.01 1.21
N MET A 68 0.80 -5.27 -0.02
CA MET A 68 0.03 -6.04 -1.00
C MET A 68 -0.43 -7.43 -0.51
N PRO A 69 0.36 -8.21 0.24
CA PRO A 69 -0.10 -9.49 0.82
C PRO A 69 -1.28 -9.34 1.78
N CYS A 70 -1.50 -8.16 2.35
CA CYS A 70 -2.63 -7.88 3.24
C CYS A 70 -3.89 -7.45 2.49
N CYS A 71 -3.81 -7.17 1.18
CA CYS A 71 -4.96 -6.81 0.37
C CYS A 71 -5.78 -8.04 -0.01
N THR A 72 -7.09 -7.86 -0.10
CA THR A 72 -8.04 -8.91 -0.54
C THR A 72 -8.18 -8.97 -2.06
N ARG A 73 -7.83 -7.88 -2.77
CA ARG A 73 -7.87 -7.82 -4.23
C ARG A 73 -6.50 -8.09 -4.86
N LYS A 74 -6.53 -8.41 -6.15
CA LYS A 74 -5.31 -8.46 -6.97
C LYS A 74 -4.76 -7.05 -7.17
N VAL A 75 -3.49 -6.87 -6.84
CA VAL A 75 -2.74 -5.64 -7.07
C VAL A 75 -1.52 -5.96 -7.92
N ILE A 76 -1.27 -5.16 -8.95
CA ILE A 76 -0.08 -5.29 -9.80
C ILE A 76 1.03 -4.47 -9.15
N TYR A 77 2.18 -5.09 -8.89
CA TYR A 77 3.36 -4.36 -8.44
C TYR A 77 4.18 -3.86 -9.63
N ASP A 78 4.50 -2.57 -9.63
CA ASP A 78 5.43 -1.96 -10.59
C ASP A 78 6.40 -1.00 -9.86
N SER A 79 7.61 -1.48 -9.59
CA SER A 79 8.66 -0.69 -8.92
C SER A 79 9.14 0.50 -9.75
N ASP A 80 9.04 0.41 -11.07
CA ASP A 80 9.65 1.36 -12.00
C ASP A 80 8.61 2.28 -12.65
N LEU A 81 7.38 2.32 -12.10
CA LEU A 81 6.25 3.05 -12.69
C LEU A 81 6.60 4.51 -12.99
N LEU A 82 7.31 5.18 -12.08
CA LEU A 82 7.80 6.54 -12.28
C LEU A 82 8.79 6.62 -13.44
N PHE A 83 9.79 5.74 -13.49
CA PHE A 83 10.83 5.75 -14.52
C PHE A 83 10.27 5.41 -15.91
N LYS A 84 9.30 4.49 -15.99
CA LYS A 84 8.56 4.22 -17.22
C LYS A 84 7.83 5.47 -17.71
N GLY A 85 7.18 6.20 -16.80
CA GLY A 85 6.56 7.49 -17.11
C GLY A 85 7.55 8.51 -17.65
N LEU A 86 8.71 8.67 -16.99
CA LEU A 86 9.77 9.58 -17.42
C LEU A 86 10.35 9.19 -18.78
N ALA A 87 10.55 7.90 -19.04
CA ALA A 87 11.03 7.40 -20.33
C ALA A 87 10.02 7.70 -21.46
N ILE A 88 8.72 7.49 -21.21
CA ILE A 88 7.66 7.84 -22.18
C ILE A 88 7.65 9.34 -22.45
N LEU A 89 7.77 10.17 -21.41
CA LEU A 89 7.82 11.62 -21.57
C LEU A 89 9.03 12.06 -22.39
N TYR A 90 10.21 11.50 -22.11
CA TYR A 90 11.42 11.76 -22.89
C TYR A 90 11.22 11.38 -24.36
N SER A 91 10.79 10.16 -24.67
CA SER A 91 10.58 9.70 -26.05
C SER A 91 9.54 10.52 -26.82
N LYS A 92 8.57 11.15 -26.14
CA LYS A 92 7.58 12.04 -26.78
C LYS A 92 8.10 13.45 -27.09
N ASN A 93 9.19 13.87 -26.44
CA ASN A 93 9.73 15.23 -26.56
C ASN A 93 11.17 15.26 -27.09
N ALA A 94 11.78 14.09 -27.33
CA ALA A 94 13.02 13.98 -28.06
C ALA A 94 12.71 14.18 -29.55
N GLU A 95 13.17 15.30 -30.10
CA GLU A 95 13.25 15.53 -31.56
C GLU A 95 14.20 14.52 -32.22
#